data_AF-A0A5D8Z639-F1
#
_entry.id   AF-A0A5D8Z639-F1
#
_cell.length_a   1.000
_cell.length_b   1.000
_cell.length_c   1.000
_cell.angle_alpha   90.00
_cell.angle_beta   90.00
_cell.angle_gamma   90.00
#
_symmetry.space_group_name_H-M   'P 1'
#
loop_
_entity.id
_entity.type
_entity.pdbx_description
1 polymer ?
#
loop_
_entity_poly.entity_id
_entity_poly.type
_entity_poly.pdbx_seq_one_letter_code
_entity_poly.pdbx_strand_id
1 'polypeptide(L)'
;MDARWDALVTGASLATLDGEGYGAITDGAVAWKDGVLAYVGRRADLPASPATLATHAIEASGWITPGLVDCHTHAVFAGDRAAEFEMRLEGARYQDIARAGGGILSTVRAVRNADEAALYAESKPRVDALRGDGVTTLEIKSGYGLDYENERKMLRVARRFRDSSLDVRTTYLAAHALPPEFVGRADDYIDAAIQWLPRLHAEGLVDAVDAFCEGIGFSPAQTRRLFDCARSLGLPVKLHADQLSDLGGAALASEFNALSADHVEHTSEAGVRAMASAGTVAVLLPGAFHVLRETQLPPLDLFRAHGVPMAIATDCNPGTSPLLSLRQAMQLACTHFKFTPEDALRGATVHGARALGLHDRGMLRVGMRADLALWDIKHPAELCYWLGGTLLRRTFVAGLPSIAAPRH
;
A
#
# COMPACT_ATOMS: atom_id res chain seq x y z
N MET A 1 -9.08 24.25 32.84
CA MET A 1 -9.00 22.79 33.04
C MET A 1 -8.29 22.26 31.81
N ASP A 2 -6.97 22.19 31.84
CA ASP A 2 -6.22 21.69 30.68
C ASP A 2 -6.61 20.23 30.45
N ALA A 3 -7.19 19.99 29.27
CA ALA A 3 -7.89 18.77 28.99
C ALA A 3 -6.89 17.62 28.82
N ARG A 4 -6.67 16.87 29.90
CA ARG A 4 -5.90 15.62 30.00
C ARG A 4 -5.93 14.80 28.70
N TRP A 5 -4.78 14.32 28.23
CA TRP A 5 -4.66 13.48 27.04
C TRP A 5 -5.44 12.17 27.20
N ASP A 6 -5.83 11.55 26.10
CA ASP A 6 -6.55 10.27 26.15
C ASP A 6 -5.61 9.16 26.60
N ALA A 7 -4.42 9.12 26.00
CA ALA A 7 -3.35 8.26 26.44
C ALA A 7 -1.97 8.90 26.24
N LEU A 8 -1.00 8.37 26.99
CA LEU A 8 0.41 8.70 26.94
C LEU A 8 1.21 7.40 27.10
N VAL A 9 2.08 7.11 26.13
CA VAL A 9 3.03 6.00 26.18
C VAL A 9 4.41 6.53 26.54
N THR A 10 5.07 5.95 27.54
CA THR A 10 6.42 6.29 28.01
C THR A 10 7.36 5.08 27.99
N GLY A 11 8.68 5.33 28.01
CA GLY A 11 9.72 4.31 28.23
C GLY A 11 10.24 3.63 26.95
N ALA A 12 9.47 3.61 25.87
CA ALA A 12 9.93 3.15 24.56
C ALA A 12 10.74 4.24 23.84
N SER A 13 11.69 3.84 23.00
CA SER A 13 12.33 4.76 22.04
C SER A 13 11.37 5.08 20.90
N LEU A 14 11.50 6.24 20.27
CA LEU A 14 10.69 6.65 19.11
C LEU A 14 11.58 6.72 17.88
N ALA A 15 11.11 6.18 16.76
CA ALA A 15 11.59 6.53 15.43
C ALA A 15 10.52 7.42 14.80
N THR A 16 10.68 8.73 14.90
CA THR A 16 9.63 9.68 14.49
C THR A 16 9.51 9.81 12.98
N LEU A 17 10.61 9.55 12.25
CA LEU A 17 10.76 9.78 10.81
C LEU A 17 10.51 11.24 10.40
N ASP A 18 10.52 12.15 11.37
CA ASP A 18 10.45 13.59 11.19
C ASP A 18 11.88 14.16 11.15
N GLY A 19 12.29 14.72 10.02
CA GLY A 19 13.66 15.19 9.79
C GLY A 19 14.58 14.13 9.17
N GLU A 20 15.88 14.16 9.50
CA GLU A 20 16.90 13.22 9.00
C GLU A 20 16.99 11.93 9.83
N GLY A 21 17.53 10.86 9.23
CA GLY A 21 17.74 9.60 9.94
C GLY A 21 16.41 8.96 10.35
N TYR A 22 16.39 8.21 11.46
CA TYR A 22 15.11 7.72 12.01
C TYR A 22 14.31 8.78 12.79
N GLY A 23 14.82 10.01 12.94
CA GLY A 23 14.28 10.97 13.90
C GLY A 23 14.21 10.38 15.31
N ALA A 24 15.30 9.73 15.75
CA ALA A 24 15.32 8.89 16.94
C ALA A 24 15.23 9.70 18.24
N ILE A 25 14.37 9.26 19.16
CA ILE A 25 14.24 9.80 20.52
C ILE A 25 14.31 8.63 21.50
N THR A 26 15.41 8.49 22.23
CA THR A 26 15.56 7.45 23.26
C THR A 26 14.83 7.84 24.55
N ASP A 27 14.25 6.87 25.25
CA ASP A 27 13.36 7.09 26.41
C ASP A 27 12.31 8.17 26.09
N GLY A 28 11.54 7.89 25.04
CA GLY A 28 10.56 8.79 24.49
C GLY A 28 9.22 8.75 25.22
N ALA A 29 8.40 9.72 24.84
CA ALA A 29 7.03 9.86 25.26
C ALA A 29 6.17 10.31 24.06
N VAL A 30 5.05 9.63 23.84
CA VAL A 30 4.07 9.96 22.80
C VAL A 30 2.67 9.98 23.42
N ALA A 31 1.93 11.06 23.20
CA ALA A 31 0.57 11.22 23.70
C ALA A 31 -0.37 11.68 22.60
N TRP A 32 -1.65 11.35 22.76
CA TRP A 32 -2.70 11.77 21.84
C TRP A 32 -3.98 12.18 22.55
N LYS A 33 -4.75 13.00 21.84
CA LYS A 33 -6.06 13.51 22.21
C LYS A 33 -6.94 13.51 20.97
N ASP A 34 -8.15 12.95 21.07
CA ASP A 34 -9.14 12.91 19.99
C ASP A 34 -8.55 12.34 18.69
N GLY A 35 -7.72 11.30 18.83
CA GLY A 35 -7.04 10.60 17.72
C GLY A 35 -5.87 11.36 17.07
N VAL A 36 -5.44 12.49 17.64
CA VAL A 36 -4.34 13.33 17.14
C VAL A 36 -3.19 13.37 18.14
N LEU A 37 -1.96 13.26 17.66
CA LEU A 37 -0.74 13.37 18.46
C LEU A 37 -0.64 14.75 19.09
N ALA A 38 -0.63 14.79 20.42
CA ALA A 38 -0.55 15.99 21.23
C ALA A 38 0.84 16.21 21.84
N TYR A 39 1.65 15.16 21.95
CA TYR A 39 3.03 15.23 22.39
C TYR A 39 3.87 14.15 21.69
N VAL A 40 5.05 14.52 21.19
CA VAL A 40 6.09 13.62 20.70
C VAL A 40 7.41 14.19 21.15
N GLY A 41 8.12 13.51 22.05
CA GLY A 41 9.33 14.08 22.64
C GLY A 41 10.00 13.13 23.63
N ARG A 42 10.99 13.64 24.36
CA ARG A 42 11.64 12.87 25.44
C ARG A 42 10.70 12.76 26.63
N ARG A 43 10.76 11.65 27.35
CA ARG A 43 10.04 11.47 28.62
C ARG A 43 10.45 12.50 29.66
N ALA A 44 11.75 12.85 29.70
CA ALA A 44 12.31 13.80 30.66
C ALA A 44 11.76 15.23 30.53
N ASP A 45 11.20 15.58 29.36
CA ASP A 45 10.67 16.92 29.09
C ASP A 45 9.16 17.04 29.40
N LEU A 46 8.53 15.98 29.95
CA LEU A 46 7.12 16.02 30.34
C LEU A 46 6.89 17.00 31.50
N PRO A 47 5.86 17.86 31.45
CA PRO A 47 5.65 18.92 32.43
C PRO A 47 5.11 18.43 33.78
N ALA A 48 4.64 17.19 33.86
CA ALA A 48 4.14 16.56 35.08
C ALA A 48 4.25 15.03 34.98
N SER A 49 3.84 14.32 36.03
CA SER A 49 3.82 12.86 36.00
C SER A 49 2.83 12.32 34.95
N PRO A 50 3.12 11.18 34.28
CA PRO A 50 2.24 10.61 33.26
C PRO A 50 0.78 10.41 33.71
N ALA A 51 0.58 9.99 34.97
CA ALA A 51 -0.75 9.81 35.54
C ALA A 51 -1.56 11.12 35.61
N THR A 52 -0.90 12.25 35.76
CA THR A 52 -1.53 13.58 35.77
C THR A 52 -1.89 14.03 34.35
N LEU A 53 -1.04 13.70 33.36
CA LEU A 53 -1.15 14.20 32.00
C LEU A 53 -2.14 13.44 31.11
N ALA A 54 -2.35 12.14 31.34
CA ALA A 54 -3.18 11.30 30.47
C ALA A 54 -4.14 10.39 31.24
N THR A 55 -5.32 10.14 30.67
CA THR A 55 -6.31 9.19 31.19
C THR A 55 -5.74 7.78 31.26
N HIS A 56 -5.04 7.36 30.20
CA HIS A 56 -4.30 6.10 30.14
C HIS A 56 -2.79 6.35 30.04
N ALA A 57 -2.07 6.16 31.14
CA ALA A 57 -0.61 6.14 31.14
C ALA A 57 -0.12 4.70 30.90
N ILE A 58 0.71 4.51 29.86
CA ILE A 58 1.21 3.21 29.42
C ILE A 58 2.74 3.22 29.49
N GLU A 59 3.33 2.38 30.33
CA GLU A 59 4.77 2.13 30.30
C GLU A 59 5.06 1.04 29.27
N ALA A 60 5.98 1.30 28.36
CA ALA A 60 6.39 0.39 27.29
C ALA A 60 7.91 0.31 27.17
N SER A 61 8.37 -0.68 26.39
CA SER A 61 9.76 -0.84 26.01
C SER A 61 9.85 -1.24 24.54
N GLY A 62 11.06 -1.13 23.96
CA GLY A 62 11.29 -1.35 22.53
C GLY A 62 11.22 -0.03 21.76
N TRP A 63 10.63 -0.06 20.57
CA TRP A 63 10.53 1.12 19.70
C TRP A 63 9.10 1.39 19.25
N ILE A 64 8.76 2.66 19.09
CA ILE A 64 7.52 3.14 18.47
C ILE A 64 7.85 3.81 17.15
N THR A 65 7.16 3.42 16.09
CA THR A 65 7.19 4.06 14.77
C THR A 65 5.80 4.62 14.45
N PRO A 66 5.66 5.45 13.39
CA PRO A 66 4.36 5.59 12.73
C PRO A 66 3.83 4.20 12.35
N GLY A 67 2.51 4.03 12.39
CA GLY A 67 1.88 2.84 11.85
C GLY A 67 2.25 2.66 10.38
N LEU A 68 2.47 1.41 9.93
CA LEU A 68 2.88 1.17 8.56
C LEU A 68 1.71 1.43 7.60
N VAL A 69 2.05 1.84 6.38
CA VAL A 69 1.13 2.16 5.29
C VAL A 69 1.46 1.30 4.09
N ASP A 70 0.60 0.31 3.80
CA ASP A 70 0.71 -0.49 2.59
C ASP A 70 -0.11 0.18 1.47
N CYS A 71 0.58 0.89 0.58
CA CYS A 71 -0.04 1.83 -0.35
C CYS A 71 -0.43 1.23 -1.71
N HIS A 72 -0.23 -0.08 -1.89
CA HIS A 72 -0.56 -0.80 -3.12
C HIS A 72 -0.81 -2.28 -2.83
N THR A 73 -2.08 -2.71 -2.87
CA THR A 73 -2.42 -4.15 -2.82
C THR A 73 -3.62 -4.51 -3.68
N HIS A 74 -3.72 -5.80 -4.03
CA HIS A 74 -4.91 -6.43 -4.58
C HIS A 74 -5.46 -7.47 -3.59
N ALA A 75 -5.48 -7.16 -2.29
CA ALA A 75 -5.74 -8.14 -1.23
C ALA A 75 -7.13 -8.83 -1.28
N VAL A 76 -8.09 -8.24 -2.01
CA VAL A 76 -9.43 -8.77 -2.22
C VAL A 76 -9.48 -9.63 -3.49
N PHE A 77 -9.50 -10.95 -3.31
CA PHE A 77 -9.65 -11.94 -4.38
C PHE A 77 -10.14 -13.27 -3.81
N ALA A 78 -10.57 -14.18 -4.69
CA ALA A 78 -10.93 -15.55 -4.34
C ALA A 78 -9.99 -16.54 -5.02
N GLY A 79 -9.80 -17.71 -4.40
CA GLY A 79 -8.84 -18.73 -4.81
C GLY A 79 -7.38 -18.29 -4.68
N ASP A 80 -6.49 -19.06 -5.30
CA ASP A 80 -5.06 -18.79 -5.38
C ASP A 80 -4.49 -19.20 -6.74
N ARG A 81 -3.19 -18.99 -6.95
CA ARG A 81 -2.46 -19.43 -8.15
C ARG A 81 -1.25 -20.31 -7.80
N ALA A 82 -1.34 -21.05 -6.70
CA ALA A 82 -0.26 -21.95 -6.26
C ALA A 82 0.01 -23.07 -7.27
N ALA A 83 -1.05 -23.64 -7.85
CA ALA A 83 -0.92 -24.65 -8.91
C ALA A 83 -0.20 -24.10 -10.16
N GLU A 84 -0.48 -22.85 -10.54
CA GLU A 84 0.25 -22.20 -11.64
C GLU A 84 1.73 -21.98 -11.29
N PHE A 85 2.02 -21.58 -10.05
CA PHE A 85 3.39 -21.42 -9.57
C PHE A 85 4.15 -22.76 -9.62
N GLU A 86 3.53 -23.86 -9.18
CA GLU A 86 4.08 -25.21 -9.28
C GLU A 86 4.38 -25.59 -10.74
N MET A 87 3.41 -25.43 -11.65
CA MET A 87 3.60 -25.70 -13.08
C MET A 87 4.75 -24.90 -13.69
N ARG A 88 4.92 -23.62 -13.31
CA ARG A 88 6.06 -22.79 -13.77
C ARG A 88 7.39 -23.39 -13.34
N LEU A 89 7.49 -23.85 -12.09
CA LEU A 89 8.70 -24.46 -11.55
C LEU A 89 9.01 -25.83 -12.18
N GLU A 90 7.98 -26.54 -12.63
CA GLU A 90 8.12 -27.78 -13.41
C GLU A 90 8.51 -27.54 -14.89
N GLY A 91 8.61 -26.28 -15.32
CA GLY A 91 9.05 -25.91 -16.67
C GLY A 91 7.93 -25.72 -17.69
N ALA A 92 6.67 -25.60 -17.26
CA ALA A 92 5.55 -25.31 -18.17
C ALA A 92 5.75 -23.94 -18.84
N ARG A 93 5.48 -23.87 -20.15
CA ARG A 93 5.54 -22.59 -20.89
C ARG A 93 4.30 -21.76 -20.56
N TYR A 94 4.42 -20.44 -20.68
CA TYR A 94 3.30 -19.51 -20.47
C TYR A 94 2.03 -19.89 -21.24
N GLN A 95 2.17 -20.33 -22.50
CA GLN A 95 1.04 -20.78 -23.33
C GLN A 95 0.33 -22.02 -22.76
N ASP A 96 1.09 -22.94 -22.14
CA ASP A 96 0.55 -24.17 -21.58
C ASP A 96 -0.22 -23.85 -20.27
N ILE A 97 0.29 -22.92 -19.47
CA ILE A 97 -0.39 -22.37 -18.29
C ILE A 97 -1.69 -21.65 -18.67
N ALA A 98 -1.65 -20.80 -19.69
CA ALA A 98 -2.84 -20.10 -20.18
C ALA A 98 -3.92 -21.09 -20.69
N ARG A 99 -3.51 -22.15 -21.41
CA ARG A 99 -4.40 -23.23 -21.86
C ARG A 99 -5.01 -24.03 -20.72
N ALA A 100 -4.28 -24.22 -19.63
CA ALA A 100 -4.80 -24.81 -18.39
C ALA A 100 -5.73 -23.88 -17.60
N GLY A 101 -6.02 -22.67 -18.12
CA GLY A 101 -6.86 -21.69 -17.47
C GLY A 101 -6.13 -20.86 -16.41
N GLY A 102 -4.79 -20.88 -16.36
CA GLY A 102 -4.01 -20.01 -15.47
C GLY A 102 -4.07 -18.53 -15.86
N GLY A 103 -3.20 -17.71 -15.27
CA GLY A 103 -3.18 -16.28 -15.54
C GLY A 103 -4.18 -15.49 -14.69
N ILE A 104 -4.24 -14.18 -14.95
CA ILE A 104 -5.20 -13.27 -14.30
C ILE A 104 -6.65 -13.74 -14.46
N LEU A 105 -6.99 -14.34 -15.60
CA LEU A 105 -8.34 -14.84 -15.88
C LEU A 105 -8.78 -15.96 -14.93
N SER A 106 -7.84 -16.71 -14.32
CA SER A 106 -8.16 -17.68 -13.27
C SER A 106 -8.77 -16.98 -12.05
N THR A 107 -8.08 -15.94 -11.57
CA THR A 107 -8.55 -15.11 -10.45
C THR A 107 -9.84 -14.39 -10.80
N VAL A 108 -9.98 -13.88 -12.03
CA VAL A 108 -11.23 -13.23 -12.48
C VAL A 108 -12.40 -14.19 -12.38
N ARG A 109 -12.27 -15.42 -12.87
CA ARG A 109 -13.34 -16.42 -12.76
C ARG A 109 -13.67 -16.76 -11.30
N ALA A 110 -12.66 -16.93 -10.45
CA ALA A 110 -12.86 -17.20 -9.03
C ALA A 110 -13.62 -16.05 -8.35
N VAL A 111 -13.22 -14.80 -8.59
CA VAL A 111 -13.88 -13.61 -8.05
C VAL A 111 -15.30 -13.48 -8.57
N ARG A 112 -15.55 -13.67 -9.88
CA ARG A 112 -16.90 -13.61 -10.45
C ARG A 112 -17.84 -14.66 -9.85
N ASN A 113 -17.33 -15.86 -9.55
CA ASN A 113 -18.11 -16.96 -8.98
C ASN A 113 -18.38 -16.83 -7.48
N ALA A 114 -17.48 -16.19 -6.72
CA ALA A 114 -17.66 -15.98 -5.29
C ALA A 114 -18.73 -14.91 -5.01
N ASP A 115 -19.60 -15.13 -4.03
CA ASP A 115 -20.45 -14.05 -3.52
C ASP A 115 -19.65 -13.08 -2.62
N GLU A 116 -20.27 -11.99 -2.19
CA GLU A 116 -19.60 -10.97 -1.36
C GLU A 116 -19.15 -11.51 0.02
N ALA A 117 -19.87 -12.48 0.59
CA ALA A 117 -19.54 -13.04 1.89
C ALA A 117 -18.34 -13.99 1.80
N ALA A 118 -18.33 -14.87 0.79
CA ALA A 118 -17.22 -15.75 0.48
C ALA A 118 -15.96 -14.95 0.12
N LEU A 119 -16.07 -13.95 -0.75
CA LEU A 119 -14.94 -13.10 -1.13
C LEU A 119 -14.33 -12.37 0.08
N TYR A 120 -15.16 -11.85 0.99
CA TYR A 120 -14.69 -11.27 2.25
C TYR A 120 -13.98 -12.32 3.13
N ALA A 121 -14.60 -13.49 3.33
CA ALA A 121 -14.05 -14.55 4.17
C ALA A 121 -12.69 -15.05 3.66
N GLU A 122 -12.55 -15.24 2.36
CA GLU A 122 -11.28 -15.66 1.74
C GLU A 122 -10.21 -14.58 1.78
N SER A 123 -10.59 -13.30 1.71
CA SER A 123 -9.65 -12.17 1.75
C SER A 123 -9.18 -11.81 3.15
N LYS A 124 -9.98 -12.13 4.17
CA LYS A 124 -9.71 -11.76 5.56
C LYS A 124 -8.35 -12.21 6.08
N PRO A 125 -7.88 -13.47 5.88
CA PRO A 125 -6.58 -13.90 6.38
C PRO A 125 -5.40 -13.05 5.85
N ARG A 126 -5.50 -12.55 4.61
CA ARG A 126 -4.45 -11.71 4.00
C ARG A 126 -4.42 -10.33 4.63
N VAL A 127 -5.60 -9.70 4.78
CA VAL A 127 -5.73 -8.40 5.43
C VAL A 127 -5.33 -8.47 6.90
N ASP A 128 -5.70 -9.55 7.61
CA ASP A 128 -5.31 -9.78 8.99
C ASP A 128 -3.79 -9.98 9.14
N ALA A 129 -3.14 -10.66 8.19
CA ALA A 129 -1.69 -10.83 8.19
C ALA A 129 -0.96 -9.47 8.07
N LEU A 130 -1.38 -8.61 7.13
CA LEU A 130 -0.84 -7.27 6.98
C LEU A 130 -1.09 -6.41 8.23
N ARG A 131 -2.30 -6.48 8.81
CA ARG A 131 -2.65 -5.81 10.06
C ARG A 131 -1.77 -6.30 11.22
N GLY A 132 -1.54 -7.61 11.30
CA GLY A 132 -0.64 -8.25 12.27
C GLY A 132 0.84 -7.92 12.08
N ASP A 133 1.23 -7.44 10.90
CA ASP A 133 2.58 -6.99 10.57
C ASP A 133 2.79 -5.48 10.75
N GLY A 134 1.82 -4.79 11.37
CA GLY A 134 1.92 -3.38 11.78
C GLY A 134 1.29 -2.39 10.80
N VAL A 135 0.58 -2.87 9.77
CA VAL A 135 -0.16 -2.01 8.84
C VAL A 135 -1.38 -1.41 9.54
N THR A 136 -1.46 -0.09 9.50
CA THR A 136 -2.56 0.73 10.06
C THR A 136 -3.38 1.42 8.98
N THR A 137 -2.81 1.60 7.78
CA THR A 137 -3.48 2.10 6.59
C THR A 137 -3.17 1.17 5.43
N LEU A 138 -4.20 0.69 4.74
CA LEU A 138 -4.09 -0.28 3.65
C LEU A 138 -4.85 0.25 2.42
N GLU A 139 -4.19 0.29 1.27
CA GLU A 139 -4.86 0.45 0.00
C GLU A 139 -5.25 -0.91 -0.58
N ILE A 140 -6.47 -1.00 -1.12
CA ILE A 140 -7.00 -2.21 -1.75
C ILE A 140 -7.62 -1.82 -3.10
N LYS A 141 -7.10 -2.42 -4.17
CA LYS A 141 -7.58 -2.24 -5.53
C LYS A 141 -8.67 -3.25 -5.88
N SER A 142 -9.55 -2.87 -6.80
CA SER A 142 -10.40 -3.81 -7.54
C SER A 142 -9.61 -4.45 -8.70
N GLY A 143 -10.24 -4.77 -9.83
CA GLY A 143 -9.53 -5.23 -11.04
C GLY A 143 -9.45 -6.74 -11.26
N TYR A 144 -10.11 -7.54 -10.42
CA TYR A 144 -10.39 -8.95 -10.72
C TYR A 144 -11.87 -9.21 -11.04
N GLY A 145 -12.69 -8.16 -11.14
CA GLY A 145 -14.06 -8.29 -11.60
C GLY A 145 -14.16 -8.20 -13.12
N LEU A 146 -13.53 -7.17 -13.70
CA LEU A 146 -13.56 -6.83 -15.13
C LEU A 146 -14.99 -6.70 -15.72
N ASP A 147 -15.97 -6.44 -14.87
CA ASP A 147 -17.34 -6.08 -15.19
C ASP A 147 -17.91 -5.22 -14.05
N TYR A 148 -19.00 -4.51 -14.30
CA TYR A 148 -19.58 -3.57 -13.33
C TYR A 148 -19.88 -4.21 -11.97
N GLU A 149 -20.59 -5.35 -11.96
CA GLU A 149 -21.09 -5.95 -10.72
C GLU A 149 -19.95 -6.48 -9.86
N ASN A 150 -18.93 -7.07 -10.48
CA ASN A 150 -17.82 -7.67 -9.76
C ASN A 150 -16.77 -6.63 -9.33
N GLU A 151 -16.53 -5.57 -10.12
CA GLU A 151 -15.73 -4.43 -9.66
C GLU A 151 -16.40 -3.75 -8.45
N ARG A 152 -17.72 -3.53 -8.51
CA ARG A 152 -18.51 -3.01 -7.39
C ARG A 152 -18.44 -3.91 -6.16
N LYS A 153 -18.58 -5.23 -6.34
CA LYS A 153 -18.49 -6.23 -5.27
C LYS A 153 -17.13 -6.18 -4.56
N MET A 154 -16.04 -6.13 -5.33
CA MET A 154 -14.69 -6.04 -4.75
C MET A 154 -14.51 -4.76 -3.92
N LEU A 155 -14.93 -3.60 -4.44
CA LEU A 155 -14.82 -2.33 -3.70
C LEU A 155 -15.66 -2.34 -2.42
N ARG A 156 -16.86 -2.93 -2.45
CA ARG A 156 -17.69 -3.13 -1.25
C ARG A 156 -17.02 -4.04 -0.22
N VAL A 157 -16.43 -5.15 -0.65
CA VAL A 157 -15.65 -6.03 0.24
C VAL A 157 -14.45 -5.30 0.83
N ALA A 158 -13.70 -4.55 0.02
CA ALA A 158 -12.57 -3.76 0.48
C ALA A 158 -12.98 -2.76 1.58
N ARG A 159 -14.09 -2.03 1.39
CA ARG A 159 -14.64 -1.11 2.39
C ARG A 159 -15.01 -1.79 3.72
N ARG A 160 -15.43 -3.06 3.69
CA ARG A 160 -15.80 -3.81 4.91
C ARG A 160 -14.60 -4.11 5.82
N PHE A 161 -13.37 -4.04 5.33
CA PHE A 161 -12.17 -4.22 6.16
C PHE A 161 -11.79 -2.98 6.98
N ARG A 162 -12.41 -1.83 6.70
CA ARG A 162 -12.20 -0.61 7.48
C ARG A 162 -12.89 -0.74 8.83
N ASP A 163 -12.13 -0.65 9.90
CA ASP A 163 -12.61 -0.68 11.28
C ASP A 163 -11.73 0.18 12.19
N SER A 164 -11.89 0.09 13.52
CA SER A 164 -11.11 0.87 14.49
C SER A 164 -9.62 0.54 14.54
N SER A 165 -9.17 -0.50 13.84
CA SER A 165 -7.79 -0.99 13.82
C SER A 165 -7.12 -0.93 12.44
N LEU A 166 -7.84 -0.51 11.40
CA LEU A 166 -7.32 -0.38 10.04
C LEU A 166 -8.11 0.67 9.25
N ASP A 167 -7.41 1.69 8.74
CA ASP A 167 -7.97 2.57 7.71
C ASP A 167 -7.77 1.92 6.33
N VAL A 168 -8.80 1.94 5.49
CA VAL A 168 -8.75 1.34 4.15
C VAL A 168 -9.03 2.39 3.08
N ARG A 169 -8.15 2.45 2.08
CA ARG A 169 -8.33 3.23 0.85
C ARG A 169 -8.68 2.31 -0.30
N THR A 170 -9.68 2.68 -1.10
CA THR A 170 -10.13 1.84 -2.23
C THR A 170 -9.81 2.47 -3.56
N THR A 171 -9.23 1.67 -4.44
CA THR A 171 -8.78 2.11 -5.76
C THR A 171 -9.54 1.33 -6.84
N TYR A 172 -10.19 2.05 -7.75
CA TYR A 172 -10.87 1.46 -8.89
C TYR A 172 -9.87 1.10 -9.99
N LEU A 173 -9.74 -0.19 -10.28
CA LEU A 173 -8.79 -0.73 -11.27
C LEU A 173 -9.51 -1.62 -12.30
N ALA A 174 -10.63 -1.18 -12.89
CA ALA A 174 -11.25 -1.99 -13.95
C ALA A 174 -10.32 -2.14 -15.18
N ALA A 175 -9.46 -1.15 -15.45
CA ALA A 175 -8.45 -1.23 -16.50
C ALA A 175 -7.22 -2.06 -16.07
N HIS A 176 -7.44 -3.24 -15.49
CA HIS A 176 -6.37 -4.17 -15.08
C HIS A 176 -5.97 -5.12 -16.21
N ALA A 177 -6.96 -5.68 -16.91
CA ALA A 177 -6.78 -6.56 -18.05
C ALA A 177 -8.03 -6.53 -18.94
N LEU A 178 -7.88 -6.97 -20.18
CA LEU A 178 -9.00 -7.10 -21.10
C LEU A 178 -9.76 -8.40 -20.81
N PRO A 179 -11.05 -8.36 -20.42
CA PRO A 179 -11.83 -9.57 -20.21
C PRO A 179 -12.14 -10.30 -21.54
N PRO A 180 -12.38 -11.63 -21.50
CA PRO A 180 -12.57 -12.44 -22.70
C PRO A 180 -13.69 -11.96 -23.64
N GLU A 181 -14.78 -11.43 -23.08
CA GLU A 181 -15.92 -10.88 -23.81
C GLU A 181 -15.57 -9.61 -24.64
N PHE A 182 -14.43 -8.97 -24.39
CA PHE A 182 -13.96 -7.76 -25.09
C PHE A 182 -12.69 -7.98 -25.94
N VAL A 183 -12.27 -9.23 -26.19
CA VAL A 183 -11.13 -9.51 -27.08
C VAL A 183 -11.33 -8.83 -28.45
N GLY A 184 -10.32 -8.07 -28.89
CA GLY A 184 -10.38 -7.25 -30.12
C GLY A 184 -11.19 -5.97 -30.01
N ARG A 185 -11.72 -5.64 -28.82
CA ARG A 185 -12.59 -4.48 -28.53
C ARG A 185 -12.18 -3.76 -27.25
N ALA A 186 -10.87 -3.56 -27.08
CA ALA A 186 -10.32 -2.94 -25.87
C ALA A 186 -10.85 -1.51 -25.63
N ASP A 187 -11.09 -0.75 -26.69
CA ASP A 187 -11.66 0.59 -26.56
C ASP A 187 -13.11 0.57 -26.05
N ASP A 188 -13.93 -0.39 -26.50
CA ASP A 188 -15.31 -0.57 -25.99
C ASP A 188 -15.30 -0.93 -24.51
N TYR A 189 -14.31 -1.72 -24.06
CA TYR A 189 -14.15 -2.06 -22.64
C TYR A 189 -13.77 -0.83 -21.80
N ILE A 190 -12.85 0.00 -22.31
CA ILE A 190 -12.48 1.26 -21.65
C ILE A 190 -13.67 2.21 -21.57
N ASP A 191 -14.51 2.29 -22.61
CA ASP A 191 -15.76 3.06 -22.56
C ASP A 191 -16.70 2.53 -21.47
N ALA A 192 -16.84 1.21 -21.33
CA ALA A 192 -17.64 0.62 -20.27
C ALA A 192 -17.08 0.95 -18.87
N ALA A 193 -15.77 0.81 -18.66
CA ALA A 193 -15.11 1.16 -17.41
C ALA A 193 -15.31 2.64 -17.04
N ILE A 194 -15.20 3.55 -18.03
CA ILE A 194 -15.49 4.98 -17.86
C ILE A 194 -16.95 5.20 -17.44
N GLN A 195 -17.91 4.50 -18.05
CA GLN A 195 -19.33 4.62 -17.69
C GLN A 195 -19.65 4.10 -16.29
N TRP A 196 -18.88 3.14 -15.77
CA TRP A 196 -19.07 2.57 -14.43
C TRP A 196 -18.56 3.51 -13.34
N LEU A 197 -17.46 4.21 -13.59
CA LEU A 197 -16.74 5.00 -12.59
C LEU A 197 -17.62 6.06 -11.88
N PRO A 198 -18.41 6.93 -12.56
CA PRO A 198 -19.28 7.89 -11.88
C PRO A 198 -20.30 7.24 -10.94
N ARG A 199 -20.81 6.06 -11.31
CA ARG A 199 -21.79 5.32 -10.50
C ARG A 199 -21.14 4.78 -9.23
N LEU A 200 -19.97 4.15 -9.36
CA LEU A 200 -19.22 3.61 -8.21
C LEU A 200 -18.72 4.74 -7.29
N HIS A 201 -18.32 5.87 -7.86
CA HIS A 201 -17.95 7.06 -7.09
C HIS A 201 -19.13 7.63 -6.30
N ALA A 202 -20.31 7.73 -6.91
CA ALA A 202 -21.53 8.19 -6.23
C ALA A 202 -21.95 7.29 -5.05
N GLU A 203 -21.53 6.03 -5.03
CA GLU A 203 -21.72 5.10 -3.92
C GLU A 203 -20.65 5.24 -2.80
N GLY A 204 -19.66 6.13 -2.96
CA GLY A 204 -18.55 6.30 -2.00
C GLY A 204 -17.53 5.16 -2.03
N LEU A 205 -17.51 4.37 -3.10
CA LEU A 205 -16.68 3.16 -3.20
C LEU A 205 -15.26 3.41 -3.76
N VAL A 206 -14.97 4.61 -4.27
CA VAL A 206 -13.72 4.91 -4.99
C VAL A 206 -13.03 6.11 -4.35
N ASP A 207 -11.82 5.91 -3.81
CA ASP A 207 -10.93 6.98 -3.33
C ASP A 207 -9.92 7.42 -4.40
N ALA A 208 -9.53 6.51 -5.30
CA ALA A 208 -8.61 6.76 -6.41
C ALA A 208 -8.92 5.87 -7.62
N VAL A 209 -8.41 6.24 -8.80
CA VAL A 209 -8.53 5.45 -10.05
C VAL A 209 -7.16 5.01 -10.52
N ASP A 210 -7.05 3.76 -10.97
CA ASP A 210 -5.81 3.14 -11.43
C ASP A 210 -6.02 2.41 -12.76
N ALA A 211 -4.93 2.12 -13.45
CA ALA A 211 -4.91 1.38 -14.70
C ALA A 211 -3.58 0.61 -14.84
N PHE A 212 -3.60 -0.46 -15.63
CA PHE A 212 -2.40 -1.17 -16.05
C PHE A 212 -1.98 -0.70 -17.45
N CYS A 213 -1.06 0.27 -17.48
CA CYS A 213 -0.53 0.84 -18.72
C CYS A 213 0.70 0.07 -19.19
N GLU A 214 0.47 -0.96 -20.02
CA GLU A 214 1.50 -1.89 -20.45
C GLU A 214 1.12 -2.51 -21.81
N GLY A 215 2.10 -3.06 -22.55
CA GLY A 215 1.88 -3.67 -23.86
C GLY A 215 0.95 -4.88 -23.82
N ILE A 216 0.85 -5.54 -22.66
CA ILE A 216 -0.11 -6.63 -22.38
C ILE A 216 -1.37 -6.17 -21.62
N GLY A 217 -1.46 -4.87 -21.30
CA GLY A 217 -2.56 -4.23 -20.60
C GLY A 217 -3.28 -3.24 -21.52
N PHE A 218 -3.30 -1.97 -21.12
CA PHE A 218 -3.90 -0.87 -21.88
C PHE A 218 -2.85 0.13 -22.36
N SER A 219 -3.12 0.75 -23.52
CA SER A 219 -2.23 1.77 -24.10
C SER A 219 -2.29 3.10 -23.33
N PRO A 220 -1.27 3.97 -23.45
CA PRO A 220 -1.31 5.32 -22.88
C PRO A 220 -2.54 6.14 -23.29
N ALA A 221 -3.02 5.97 -24.54
CA ALA A 221 -4.22 6.66 -25.03
C ALA A 221 -5.50 6.18 -24.33
N GLN A 222 -5.61 4.87 -24.08
CA GLN A 222 -6.73 4.28 -23.35
C GLN A 222 -6.73 4.71 -21.88
N THR A 223 -5.56 4.63 -21.24
CA THR A 223 -5.35 5.09 -19.86
C THR A 223 -5.74 6.56 -19.69
N ARG A 224 -5.32 7.43 -20.62
CA ARG A 224 -5.66 8.86 -20.62
C ARG A 224 -7.17 9.11 -20.59
N ARG A 225 -7.96 8.37 -21.38
CA ARG A 225 -9.43 8.51 -21.41
C ARG A 225 -10.05 8.22 -20.04
N LEU A 226 -9.58 7.18 -19.37
CA LEU A 226 -10.06 6.84 -18.01
C LEU A 226 -9.65 7.93 -17.00
N PHE A 227 -8.42 8.43 -17.07
CA PHE A 227 -7.93 9.49 -16.18
C PHE A 227 -8.62 10.83 -16.41
N ASP A 228 -9.01 11.14 -17.65
CA ASP A 228 -9.85 12.32 -17.94
C ASP A 228 -11.20 12.23 -17.24
N CYS A 229 -11.82 11.05 -17.20
CA CYS A 229 -13.04 10.82 -16.45
C CYS A 229 -12.80 10.97 -14.93
N ALA A 230 -11.74 10.35 -14.38
CA ALA A 230 -11.38 10.48 -12.96
C ALA A 230 -11.19 11.95 -12.55
N ARG A 231 -10.44 12.72 -13.35
CA ARG A 231 -10.22 14.15 -13.16
C ARG A 231 -11.53 14.95 -13.20
N SER A 232 -12.46 14.60 -14.09
CA SER A 232 -13.78 15.26 -14.15
C SER A 232 -14.63 15.03 -12.90
N LEU A 233 -14.35 13.96 -12.15
CA LEU A 233 -15.00 13.62 -10.89
C LEU A 233 -14.23 14.13 -9.66
N GLY A 234 -13.08 14.79 -9.86
CA GLY A 234 -12.20 15.20 -8.76
C GLY A 234 -11.51 14.03 -8.04
N LEU A 235 -11.45 12.85 -8.68
CA LEU A 235 -10.76 11.69 -8.14
C LEU A 235 -9.27 11.75 -8.48
N PRO A 236 -8.37 11.51 -7.50
CA PRO A 236 -6.96 11.34 -7.79
C PRO A 236 -6.73 10.06 -8.59
N VAL A 237 -5.63 10.03 -9.34
CA VAL A 237 -5.23 8.87 -10.14
C VAL A 237 -3.90 8.27 -9.64
N LYS A 238 -3.71 7.00 -9.93
CA LYS A 238 -2.50 6.19 -9.72
C LYS A 238 -2.28 5.36 -10.98
N LEU A 239 -1.08 4.82 -11.20
CA LEU A 239 -0.83 4.01 -12.39
C LEU A 239 0.17 2.88 -12.15
N HIS A 240 -0.19 1.65 -12.55
CA HIS A 240 0.83 0.63 -12.80
C HIS A 240 1.53 0.98 -14.11
N ALA A 241 2.79 1.40 -13.99
CA ALA A 241 3.53 2.04 -15.05
C ALA A 241 4.90 1.39 -15.23
N ASP A 242 5.27 1.19 -16.49
CA ASP A 242 6.62 0.84 -16.91
C ASP A 242 7.18 -0.42 -16.21
N GLN A 243 6.32 -1.41 -15.94
CA GLN A 243 6.71 -2.63 -15.22
C GLN A 243 7.53 -3.57 -16.12
N LEU A 244 7.08 -3.78 -17.36
CA LEU A 244 7.65 -4.74 -18.31
C LEU A 244 8.26 -4.03 -19.53
N SER A 245 7.79 -2.82 -19.84
CA SER A 245 8.34 -1.98 -20.90
C SER A 245 8.07 -0.49 -20.66
N ASP A 246 8.93 0.39 -21.18
CA ASP A 246 8.68 1.84 -21.14
C ASP A 246 7.66 2.24 -22.21
N LEU A 247 6.42 2.54 -21.78
CA LEU A 247 5.38 3.14 -22.64
C LEU A 247 5.17 4.63 -22.34
N GLY A 248 6.05 5.24 -21.55
CA GLY A 248 5.87 6.58 -20.99
C GLY A 248 4.81 6.63 -19.90
N GLY A 249 4.56 5.53 -19.19
CA GLY A 249 3.54 5.44 -18.15
C GLY A 249 3.79 6.41 -17.01
N ALA A 250 5.03 6.47 -16.50
CA ALA A 250 5.40 7.43 -15.45
C ALA A 250 5.20 8.90 -15.87
N ALA A 251 5.51 9.23 -17.12
CA ALA A 251 5.27 10.56 -17.68
C ALA A 251 3.76 10.86 -17.77
N LEU A 252 2.96 9.91 -18.28
CA LEU A 252 1.51 10.02 -18.34
C LEU A 252 0.89 10.23 -16.95
N ALA A 253 1.30 9.45 -15.94
CA ALA A 253 0.81 9.61 -14.57
C ALA A 253 1.10 11.04 -14.05
N SER A 254 2.28 11.55 -14.34
CA SER A 254 2.71 12.90 -13.91
C SER A 254 1.91 14.02 -14.58
N GLU A 255 1.49 13.87 -15.84
CA GLU A 255 0.61 14.84 -16.52
C GLU A 255 -0.74 15.03 -15.80
N PHE A 256 -1.21 14.00 -15.09
CA PHE A 256 -2.43 14.03 -14.31
C PHE A 256 -2.21 14.36 -12.83
N ASN A 257 -0.98 14.71 -12.42
CA ASN A 257 -0.59 14.85 -11.02
C ASN A 257 -0.98 13.61 -10.20
N ALA A 258 -0.73 12.42 -10.75
CA ALA A 258 -1.02 11.15 -10.09
C ALA A 258 -0.38 11.10 -8.69
N LEU A 259 -1.07 10.45 -7.74
CA LEU A 259 -0.51 10.22 -6.40
C LEU A 259 0.77 9.38 -6.50
N SER A 260 0.75 8.37 -7.37
CA SER A 260 1.91 7.52 -7.62
C SER A 260 1.92 6.90 -9.01
N ALA A 261 3.13 6.53 -9.44
CA ALA A 261 3.39 5.54 -10.47
C ALA A 261 4.06 4.34 -9.80
N ASP A 262 3.54 3.15 -10.09
CA ASP A 262 3.82 1.92 -9.36
C ASP A 262 4.54 0.94 -10.29
N HIS A 263 5.40 0.07 -9.77
CA HIS A 263 6.37 -0.78 -10.50
C HIS A 263 7.64 -0.05 -10.94
N VAL A 264 7.57 0.72 -12.03
CA VAL A 264 8.60 1.65 -12.53
C VAL A 264 9.98 1.04 -12.88
N GLU A 265 10.08 -0.27 -13.13
CA GLU A 265 11.32 -0.95 -13.51
C GLU A 265 11.96 -0.36 -14.79
N HIS A 266 11.14 -0.01 -15.79
CA HIS A 266 11.58 0.48 -17.09
C HIS A 266 11.43 1.99 -17.27
N THR A 267 11.03 2.75 -16.24
CA THR A 267 10.80 4.20 -16.37
C THR A 267 12.04 4.92 -16.90
N SER A 268 11.89 5.70 -17.98
CA SER A 268 12.96 6.53 -18.52
C SER A 268 13.26 7.76 -17.67
N GLU A 269 14.44 8.36 -17.87
CA GLU A 269 14.84 9.61 -17.20
C GLU A 269 13.84 10.75 -17.43
N ALA A 270 13.22 10.82 -18.61
CA ALA A 270 12.16 11.79 -18.89
C ALA A 270 10.94 11.57 -17.96
N GLY A 271 10.54 10.31 -17.75
CA GLY A 271 9.51 9.93 -16.79
C GLY A 271 9.90 10.31 -15.35
N VAL A 272 11.14 10.01 -14.93
CA VAL A 272 11.66 10.39 -13.61
C VAL A 272 11.55 11.91 -13.37
N ARG A 273 11.99 12.72 -14.35
CA ARG A 273 11.93 14.19 -14.26
C ARG A 273 10.49 14.69 -14.19
N ALA A 274 9.57 14.07 -14.95
CA ALA A 274 8.15 14.40 -14.89
C ALA A 274 7.57 14.10 -13.49
N MET A 275 7.88 12.93 -12.92
CA MET A 275 7.44 12.55 -11.58
C MET A 275 7.96 13.51 -10.50
N ALA A 276 9.23 13.90 -10.58
CA ALA A 276 9.82 14.87 -9.67
C ALA A 276 9.08 16.22 -9.73
N SER A 277 8.77 16.69 -10.94
CA SER A 277 8.07 17.96 -11.13
C SER A 277 6.63 17.93 -10.65
N ALA A 278 5.92 16.81 -10.85
CA ALA A 278 4.52 16.65 -10.43
C ALA A 278 4.39 16.31 -8.94
N GLY A 279 5.46 15.83 -8.31
CA GLY A 279 5.44 15.32 -6.95
C GLY A 279 4.84 13.90 -6.81
N THR A 280 4.69 13.19 -7.93
CA THR A 280 4.26 11.79 -8.03
C THR A 280 5.24 10.88 -7.29
N VAL A 281 4.72 9.98 -6.46
CA VAL A 281 5.54 9.00 -5.73
C VAL A 281 5.87 7.81 -6.64
N ALA A 282 7.11 7.32 -6.60
CA ALA A 282 7.47 6.03 -7.19
C ALA A 282 7.16 4.91 -6.18
N VAL A 283 6.19 4.04 -6.44
CA VAL A 283 5.88 2.89 -5.56
C VAL A 283 6.63 1.67 -6.06
N LEU A 284 7.62 1.25 -5.28
CA LEU A 284 8.46 0.08 -5.57
C LEU A 284 7.81 -1.19 -5.02
N LEU A 285 7.76 -2.23 -5.85
CA LEU A 285 7.04 -3.48 -5.57
C LEU A 285 8.01 -4.68 -5.57
N PRO A 286 8.90 -4.78 -4.56
CA PRO A 286 9.99 -5.76 -4.55
C PRO A 286 9.51 -7.21 -4.46
N GLY A 287 8.29 -7.44 -3.98
CA GLY A 287 7.67 -8.76 -3.98
C GLY A 287 7.38 -9.26 -5.39
N ALA A 288 6.83 -8.42 -6.26
CA ALA A 288 6.57 -8.75 -7.67
C ALA A 288 7.88 -9.00 -8.42
N PHE A 289 8.84 -8.08 -8.27
CA PHE A 289 10.20 -8.21 -8.81
C PHE A 289 10.83 -9.57 -8.45
N HIS A 290 10.73 -9.96 -7.16
CA HIS A 290 11.30 -11.21 -6.67
C HIS A 290 10.63 -12.46 -7.28
N VAL A 291 9.31 -12.54 -7.24
CA VAL A 291 8.55 -13.72 -7.68
C VAL A 291 8.62 -13.90 -9.19
N LEU A 292 8.60 -12.80 -9.94
CA LEU A 292 8.77 -12.81 -11.40
C LEU A 292 10.22 -13.07 -11.84
N ARG A 293 11.16 -13.07 -10.89
CA ARG A 293 12.60 -13.19 -11.14
C ARG A 293 13.10 -12.12 -12.13
N GLU A 294 12.55 -10.92 -12.01
CA GLU A 294 12.95 -9.78 -12.82
C GLU A 294 14.42 -9.43 -12.54
N THR A 295 15.09 -8.88 -13.53
CA THR A 295 16.49 -8.45 -13.47
C THR A 295 16.66 -6.97 -13.76
N GLN A 296 15.69 -6.33 -14.42
CA GLN A 296 15.66 -4.90 -14.64
C GLN A 296 15.30 -4.18 -13.34
N LEU A 297 16.26 -3.45 -12.78
CA LEU A 297 16.03 -2.60 -11.62
C LEU A 297 15.33 -1.30 -12.04
N PRO A 298 14.42 -0.75 -11.21
CA PRO A 298 13.94 0.62 -11.35
C PRO A 298 15.13 1.62 -11.40
N PRO A 299 14.95 2.82 -11.97
CA PRO A 299 16.00 3.83 -12.09
C PRO A 299 16.29 4.55 -10.76
N LEU A 300 16.65 3.79 -9.71
CA LEU A 300 16.75 4.25 -8.32
C LEU A 300 17.69 5.44 -8.13
N ASP A 301 18.84 5.44 -8.82
CA ASP A 301 19.80 6.54 -8.72
C ASP A 301 19.27 7.83 -9.34
N LEU A 302 18.46 7.73 -10.41
CA LEU A 302 17.78 8.87 -11.00
C LEU A 302 16.66 9.38 -10.08
N PHE A 303 15.88 8.49 -9.47
CA PHE A 303 14.87 8.89 -8.49
C PHE A 303 15.50 9.67 -7.32
N ARG A 304 16.61 9.17 -6.77
CA ARG A 304 17.36 9.89 -5.72
C ARG A 304 17.91 11.22 -6.21
N ALA A 305 18.56 11.26 -7.37
CA ALA A 305 19.15 12.47 -7.93
C ALA A 305 18.12 13.58 -8.20
N HIS A 306 16.89 13.20 -8.56
CA HIS A 306 15.79 14.13 -8.82
C HIS A 306 14.85 14.36 -7.63
N GLY A 307 15.09 13.72 -6.49
CA GLY A 307 14.26 13.86 -5.29
C GLY A 307 12.85 13.28 -5.44
N VAL A 308 12.67 12.26 -6.29
CA VAL A 308 11.40 11.53 -6.39
C VAL A 308 11.19 10.71 -5.11
N PRO A 309 10.09 10.90 -4.36
CA PRO A 309 9.81 10.08 -3.20
C PRO A 309 9.58 8.63 -3.62
N MET A 310 10.14 7.68 -2.88
CA MET A 310 10.00 6.25 -3.17
C MET A 310 9.26 5.56 -2.03
N ALA A 311 8.08 5.02 -2.32
CA ALA A 311 7.31 4.19 -1.40
C ALA A 311 7.60 2.70 -1.62
N ILE A 312 7.29 1.88 -0.62
CA ILE A 312 7.36 0.42 -0.71
C ILE A 312 6.00 -0.13 -0.32
N ALA A 313 5.53 -1.11 -1.08
CA ALA A 313 4.29 -1.81 -0.82
C ALA A 313 4.45 -3.31 -1.08
N THR A 314 3.50 -4.10 -0.59
CA THR A 314 3.56 -5.55 -0.75
C THR A 314 3.20 -6.00 -2.16
N ASP A 315 2.38 -5.23 -2.87
CA ASP A 315 1.65 -5.72 -4.04
C ASP A 315 0.91 -7.03 -3.73
N CYS A 316 0.34 -7.17 -2.53
CA CYS A 316 -0.33 -8.41 -2.14
C CYS A 316 -1.40 -8.82 -3.17
N ASN A 317 -1.09 -9.84 -3.96
CA ASN A 317 -1.92 -10.33 -5.06
C ASN A 317 -1.64 -11.82 -5.33
N PRO A 318 -2.58 -12.57 -5.95
CA PRO A 318 -2.43 -14.01 -6.11
C PRO A 318 -1.38 -14.44 -7.14
N GLY A 319 -0.97 -13.55 -8.05
CA GLY A 319 -0.26 -13.93 -9.27
C GLY A 319 1.22 -13.59 -9.31
N THR A 320 1.55 -12.35 -8.94
CA THR A 320 2.90 -11.78 -9.07
C THR A 320 3.50 -11.47 -7.71
N SER A 321 2.71 -11.18 -6.68
CA SER A 321 3.23 -11.06 -5.32
C SER A 321 2.31 -11.61 -4.24
N PRO A 322 2.33 -12.93 -3.99
CA PRO A 322 1.65 -13.53 -2.84
C PRO A 322 2.38 -13.22 -1.51
N LEU A 323 2.67 -11.93 -1.28
CA LEU A 323 3.42 -11.40 -0.14
C LEU A 323 2.45 -10.83 0.90
N LEU A 324 2.49 -11.38 2.12
CA LEU A 324 1.57 -11.05 3.22
C LEU A 324 2.23 -10.28 4.36
N SER A 325 3.37 -9.63 4.10
CA SER A 325 4.14 -8.89 5.09
C SER A 325 4.81 -7.68 4.45
N LEU A 326 4.46 -6.49 4.93
CA LEU A 326 5.09 -5.25 4.50
C LEU A 326 6.51 -5.13 5.05
N ARG A 327 6.82 -5.72 6.22
CA ARG A 327 8.21 -5.86 6.68
C ARG A 327 9.04 -6.71 5.74
N GLN A 328 8.49 -7.80 5.22
CA GLN A 328 9.18 -8.61 4.21
C GLN A 328 9.36 -7.83 2.91
N ALA A 329 8.40 -6.99 2.49
CA ALA A 329 8.59 -6.09 1.35
C ALA A 329 9.74 -5.09 1.59
N MET A 330 9.81 -4.48 2.77
CA MET A 330 10.95 -3.61 3.17
C MET A 330 12.28 -4.35 3.11
N GLN A 331 12.34 -5.58 3.63
CA GLN A 331 13.55 -6.41 3.57
C GLN A 331 13.96 -6.75 2.13
N LEU A 332 13.00 -7.06 1.26
CA LEU A 332 13.26 -7.32 -0.16
C LEU A 332 13.74 -6.06 -0.88
N ALA A 333 13.21 -4.87 -0.55
CA ALA A 333 13.72 -3.61 -1.06
C ALA A 333 15.17 -3.36 -0.62
N CYS A 334 15.53 -3.65 0.63
CA CYS A 334 16.93 -3.58 1.07
C CYS A 334 17.83 -4.53 0.27
N THR A 335 17.34 -5.74 -0.02
CA THR A 335 18.14 -6.79 -0.67
C THR A 335 18.29 -6.57 -2.18
N HIS A 336 17.20 -6.33 -2.89
CA HIS A 336 17.19 -6.19 -4.35
C HIS A 336 17.47 -4.77 -4.80
N PHE A 337 16.90 -3.78 -4.10
CA PHE A 337 16.93 -2.36 -4.51
C PHE A 337 17.98 -1.55 -3.73
N LYS A 338 18.77 -2.20 -2.86
CA LYS A 338 19.84 -1.58 -2.06
C LYS A 338 19.33 -0.39 -1.23
N PHE A 339 18.08 -0.44 -0.79
CA PHE A 339 17.57 0.53 0.18
C PHE A 339 18.28 0.35 1.51
N THR A 340 18.52 1.45 2.21
CA THR A 340 18.85 1.34 3.64
C THR A 340 17.58 0.97 4.42
N PRO A 341 17.69 0.36 5.61
CA PRO A 341 16.51 0.11 6.44
C PRO A 341 15.74 1.39 6.83
N GLU A 342 16.42 2.54 6.85
CA GLU A 342 15.75 3.84 7.03
C GLU A 342 14.91 4.21 5.81
N ASP A 343 15.50 4.17 4.61
CA ASP A 343 14.77 4.44 3.37
C ASP A 343 13.56 3.52 3.24
N ALA A 344 13.74 2.24 3.61
CA ALA A 344 12.68 1.26 3.52
C ALA A 344 11.52 1.56 4.50
N LEU A 345 11.86 1.91 5.74
CA LEU A 345 10.86 2.31 6.74
C LEU A 345 10.14 3.60 6.34
N ARG A 346 10.84 4.60 5.78
CA ARG A 346 10.22 5.80 5.20
C ARG A 346 9.32 5.47 4.02
N GLY A 347 9.76 4.53 3.19
CA GLY A 347 8.99 3.97 2.08
C GLY A 347 7.63 3.41 2.52
N ALA A 348 7.63 2.65 3.61
CA ALA A 348 6.46 2.01 4.20
C ALA A 348 5.67 2.88 5.20
N THR A 349 6.02 4.18 5.35
CA THR A 349 5.33 5.11 6.26
C THR A 349 5.10 6.46 5.58
N VAL A 350 6.10 7.34 5.57
CA VAL A 350 6.06 8.70 5.02
C VAL A 350 5.65 8.69 3.55
N HIS A 351 6.35 7.89 2.73
CA HIS A 351 6.12 7.86 1.30
C HIS A 351 4.90 7.00 0.93
N GLY A 352 4.61 5.94 1.69
CA GLY A 352 3.36 5.19 1.57
C GLY A 352 2.13 6.06 1.85
N ALA A 353 2.15 6.90 2.88
CA ALA A 353 1.07 7.86 3.16
C ALA A 353 0.93 8.87 2.01
N ARG A 354 2.06 9.42 1.53
CA ARG A 354 2.07 10.36 0.39
C ARG A 354 1.52 9.74 -0.91
N ALA A 355 1.82 8.47 -1.19
CA ALA A 355 1.31 7.72 -2.34
C ALA A 355 -0.21 7.48 -2.30
N LEU A 356 -0.86 7.81 -1.16
CA LEU A 356 -2.31 7.77 -0.98
C LEU A 356 -2.91 9.18 -0.80
N GLY A 357 -2.13 10.25 -0.97
CA GLY A 357 -2.58 11.62 -0.73
C GLY A 357 -2.86 11.92 0.75
N LEU A 358 -2.27 11.16 1.66
CA LEU A 358 -2.47 11.31 3.10
C LEU A 358 -1.32 12.11 3.70
N HIS A 359 -1.64 13.30 4.20
CA HIS A 359 -0.67 14.21 4.83
C HIS A 359 -0.79 14.26 6.35
N ASP A 360 -1.79 13.57 6.90
CA ASP A 360 -2.12 13.52 8.33
C ASP A 360 -1.37 12.40 9.07
N ARG A 361 -0.57 11.57 8.41
CA ARG A 361 0.11 10.41 9.02
C ARG A 361 1.42 10.06 8.33
N GLY A 362 2.07 9.00 8.81
CA GLY A 362 3.34 8.49 8.29
C GLY A 362 4.58 9.04 9.00
N MET A 363 4.40 9.98 9.94
CA MET A 363 5.44 10.48 10.85
C MET A 363 4.86 10.63 12.26
N LEU A 364 5.71 10.62 13.29
CA LEU A 364 5.33 10.97 14.65
C LEU A 364 5.60 12.46 14.85
N ARG A 365 4.61 13.29 14.52
CA ARG A 365 4.68 14.74 14.69
C ARG A 365 3.40 15.23 15.37
N VAL A 366 3.54 16.18 16.30
CA VAL A 366 2.37 16.83 16.93
C VAL A 366 1.44 17.39 15.84
N GLY A 367 0.15 17.15 16.00
CA GLY A 367 -0.88 17.52 15.02
C GLY A 367 -1.18 16.45 13.97
N MET A 368 -0.37 15.40 13.85
CA MET A 368 -0.68 14.24 12.99
C MET A 368 -1.60 13.25 13.70
N ARG A 369 -2.29 12.43 12.91
CA ARG A 369 -3.12 11.31 13.36
C ARG A 369 -2.27 10.33 14.18
N ALA A 370 -2.83 9.86 15.30
CA ALA A 370 -2.19 8.92 16.21
C ALA A 370 -2.24 7.47 15.70
N ASP A 371 -1.61 7.23 14.55
CA ASP A 371 -1.39 5.91 13.97
C ASP A 371 0.02 5.44 14.33
N LEU A 372 0.13 4.47 15.23
CA LEU A 372 1.39 4.05 15.87
C LEU A 372 1.59 2.53 15.79
N ALA A 373 2.84 2.08 15.72
CA ALA A 373 3.21 0.68 15.93
C ALA A 373 4.29 0.57 17.01
N LEU A 374 4.03 -0.26 18.03
CA LEU A 374 4.96 -0.59 19.11
C LEU A 374 5.62 -1.94 18.82
N TRP A 375 6.94 -1.97 18.81
CA TRP A 375 7.76 -3.08 18.36
C TRP A 375 8.65 -3.63 19.46
N ASP A 376 8.82 -4.96 19.49
CA ASP A 376 9.79 -5.66 20.33
C ASP A 376 11.14 -5.78 19.63
N ILE A 377 11.82 -4.63 19.48
CA ILE A 377 13.12 -4.53 18.80
C ILE A 377 14.06 -3.66 19.62
N LYS A 378 15.37 -3.78 19.37
CA LYS A 378 16.41 -2.93 19.98
C LYS A 378 16.77 -1.75 19.08
N HIS A 379 16.54 -1.85 17.76
CA HIS A 379 16.78 -0.78 16.80
C HIS A 379 15.81 -0.86 15.59
N PRO A 380 15.35 0.26 14.99
CA PRO A 380 14.40 0.24 13.87
C PRO A 380 14.85 -0.57 12.65
N ALA A 381 16.17 -0.66 12.42
CA ALA A 381 16.74 -1.48 11.34
C ALA A 381 16.34 -2.97 11.42
N GLU A 382 16.00 -3.47 12.62
CA GLU A 382 15.56 -4.85 12.80
C GLU A 382 14.26 -5.17 12.05
N LEU A 383 13.43 -4.15 11.76
CA LEU A 383 12.20 -4.31 10.98
C LEU A 383 12.46 -4.80 9.55
N CYS A 384 13.63 -4.48 9.00
CA CYS A 384 14.05 -4.89 7.65
C CYS A 384 15.12 -6.00 7.69
N TYR A 385 15.55 -6.45 8.86
CA TYR A 385 16.63 -7.43 9.01
C TYR A 385 16.07 -8.84 9.24
N TRP A 386 15.15 -8.99 10.18
CA TRP A 386 14.57 -10.28 10.52
C TRP A 386 13.62 -10.76 9.42
N LEU A 387 13.91 -11.92 8.83
CA LEU A 387 13.03 -12.63 7.91
C LEU A 387 11.93 -13.32 8.70
N GLY A 388 10.70 -12.82 8.60
CA GLY A 388 9.55 -13.33 9.35
C GLY A 388 9.59 -13.00 10.85
N GLY A 389 8.88 -13.79 11.64
CA GLY A 389 8.75 -13.63 13.10
C GLY A 389 7.77 -12.54 13.54
N THR A 390 7.43 -12.55 14.83
CA THR A 390 6.48 -11.60 15.45
C THR A 390 7.25 -10.51 16.18
N LEU A 391 7.38 -9.34 15.55
CA LEU A 391 8.01 -8.16 16.17
C LEU A 391 6.99 -7.16 16.71
N LEU A 392 5.77 -7.13 16.15
CA LEU A 392 4.72 -6.21 16.56
C LEU A 392 4.16 -6.61 17.93
N ARG A 393 4.12 -5.65 18.86
CA ARG A 393 3.44 -5.82 20.15
C ARG A 393 2.03 -5.25 20.14
N ARG A 394 1.83 -4.10 19.50
CA ARG A 394 0.55 -3.38 19.46
C ARG A 394 0.57 -2.31 18.37
N THR A 395 -0.57 -2.09 17.72
CA THR A 395 -0.82 -0.86 16.95
C THR A 395 -1.88 0.00 17.61
N PHE A 396 -1.84 1.29 17.31
CA PHE A 396 -2.90 2.24 17.60
C PHE A 396 -3.32 2.87 16.27
N VAL A 397 -4.63 3.00 16.04
CA VAL A 397 -5.18 3.66 14.84
C VAL A 397 -6.12 4.76 15.30
N ALA A 398 -5.80 6.01 14.96
CA ALA A 398 -6.41 7.20 15.53
C ALA A 398 -6.47 7.12 17.08
N GLY A 399 -5.40 6.64 17.70
CA GLY A 399 -5.29 6.49 19.15
C GLY A 399 -6.08 5.32 19.76
N LEU A 400 -6.84 4.57 18.97
CA LEU A 400 -7.56 3.39 19.44
C LEU A 400 -6.66 2.15 19.36
N PRO A 401 -6.52 1.38 20.45
CA PRO A 401 -5.67 0.20 20.44
C PRO A 401 -6.27 -0.89 19.54
N SER A 402 -5.45 -1.43 18.65
CA SER A 402 -5.74 -2.70 17.99
C SER A 402 -5.26 -3.85 18.89
N ILE A 403 -6.07 -4.90 19.00
CA ILE A 403 -5.66 -6.13 19.66
C ILE A 403 -4.69 -6.83 18.71
N ALA A 404 -3.42 -6.93 19.11
CA ALA A 404 -2.47 -7.79 18.40
C ALA A 404 -3.06 -9.21 18.32
N ALA A 405 -2.96 -9.85 17.17
CA ALA A 405 -3.36 -11.24 16.98
C ALA A 405 -2.84 -12.11 18.15
N PRO A 406 -3.60 -13.12 18.61
CA PRO A 406 -3.19 -13.93 19.73
C PRO A 406 -1.78 -14.49 19.48
N ARG A 407 -0.92 -14.42 20.49
CA ARG A 407 0.34 -15.17 20.49
C ARG A 407 -0.04 -16.65 20.40
N HIS A 408 0.21 -17.28 19.26
CA HIS A 408 0.15 -18.74 19.14
C HIS A 408 1.37 -19.37 19.79
#